data_AF-A0A7K3E038-F1
#
_entry.id   AF-A0A7K3E038-F1
#
_cell.length_a   1.000
_cell.length_b   1.000
_cell.length_c   1.000
_cell.angle_alpha   90.00
_cell.angle_beta   90.00
_cell.angle_gamma   90.00
#
_symmetry.space_group_name_H-M   'P 1'
#
loop_
_entity.id
_entity.type
_entity.pdbx_description
1 polymer ?
#
loop_
_entity_poly.entity_id
_entity_poly.type
_entity_poly.pdbx_seq_one_letter_code
_entity_poly.pdbx_strand_id
1 'polypeptide(L)'
;MPTHPEHSEHSEHSEHSEHSEHSEHSANPHWITTPITAELLRGALELERTEHGVLPHRLPARARAQCTDPQLAVVESQPSGVRLVFRTRATAVELDALRTKRAYVGAPPRPDGLYDLLVDGRLTARASVPDGNTITLDMTTGQSEHRPGPPGTVAFTGLPAGPKTVEIWLPHNETTELLALRTDAPVEPAPDRGRRVWLHHGSSISHGSDAAGPTEIWPAHAASLAGVDLINLGLGGSALLDPFTARAIRDTPADLISVKIGINLVNHDVMRLRAFGPAVHGFLDTIRDGHPTTPLLVVSPILCPIHEDTPGPSAPDFTDLAEGRLRFRAMGDPDDLTPGRLTLRVIREELAAIVAQRSAEDPALHHLDGLSLYGKSDAETLPLPDDLHPDAETHRLIGERFAKLAFEPEGAFAPTADSPHPAG
;
A
#
# COMPACT_ATOMS: atom_id res chain seq x y z
N MET A 1 -30.27 58.36 82.63
CA MET A 1 -29.28 58.98 83.54
C MET A 1 -28.31 57.89 83.97
N PRO A 2 -27.00 58.15 84.00
CA PRO A 2 -26.00 57.79 82.98
C PRO A 2 -25.05 56.67 83.49
N THR A 3 -24.08 56.04 82.81
CA THR A 3 -23.41 56.17 81.50
C THR A 3 -22.51 54.92 81.28
N HIS A 4 -22.39 54.51 80.02
CA HIS A 4 -21.36 53.70 79.35
C HIS A 4 -19.91 54.25 79.57
N PRO A 5 -18.80 53.52 79.23
CA PRO A 5 -18.68 52.65 78.04
C PRO A 5 -17.99 51.28 78.18
N GLU A 6 -18.37 50.40 77.26
CA GLU A 6 -17.73 49.12 76.91
C GLU A 6 -16.90 49.32 75.63
N HIS A 7 -15.73 48.70 75.57
CA HIS A 7 -15.06 48.36 74.31
C HIS A 7 -14.73 46.87 74.34
N SER A 8 -15.19 46.16 73.32
CA SER A 8 -15.03 44.73 73.10
C SER A 8 -13.68 44.40 72.46
N GLU A 9 -12.96 43.43 73.03
CA GLU A 9 -11.90 42.70 72.33
C GLU A 9 -12.45 41.34 71.88
N HIS A 10 -12.28 41.06 70.59
CA HIS A 10 -12.70 39.83 69.94
C HIS A 10 -11.76 38.66 70.26
N SER A 11 -12.35 37.56 70.70
CA SER A 11 -11.72 36.24 70.88
C SER A 11 -11.65 35.47 69.56
N GLU A 12 -10.61 34.66 69.49
CA GLU A 12 -10.18 33.68 68.50
C GLU A 12 -11.29 32.75 67.98
N HIS A 13 -11.24 32.44 66.68
CA HIS A 13 -11.36 31.07 66.17
C HIS A 13 -10.62 30.97 64.82
N SER A 14 -9.49 30.27 64.82
CA SER A 14 -8.77 29.83 63.63
C SER A 14 -9.28 28.44 63.26
N GLU A 15 -10.05 28.34 62.18
CA GLU A 15 -10.40 27.07 61.56
C GLU A 15 -9.27 26.66 60.60
N HIS A 16 -8.58 25.58 60.94
CA HIS A 16 -7.73 24.85 60.02
C HIS A 16 -8.62 24.10 59.02
N SER A 17 -8.65 24.57 57.77
CA SER A 17 -9.10 23.77 56.62
C SER A 17 -7.86 23.22 55.91
N GLU A 18 -7.63 21.92 56.04
CA GLU A 18 -6.67 21.18 55.22
C GLU A 18 -7.21 21.08 53.79
N HIS A 19 -6.72 21.94 52.89
CA HIS A 19 -6.80 21.70 51.46
C HIS A 19 -5.60 20.86 51.04
N SER A 20 -5.84 19.56 50.88
CA SER A 20 -4.97 18.67 50.11
C SER A 20 -5.12 19.02 48.63
N GLU A 21 -4.20 19.83 48.13
CA GLU A 21 -3.96 19.98 46.69
C GLU A 21 -3.28 18.69 46.19
N HIS A 22 -4.08 17.74 45.71
CA HIS A 22 -3.58 16.75 44.76
C HIS A 22 -3.29 17.46 43.43
N SER A 23 -2.10 18.06 43.33
CA SER A 23 -1.49 18.41 42.05
C SER A 23 -1.14 17.11 41.34
N GLU A 24 -2.03 16.64 40.47
CA GLU A 24 -1.64 15.75 39.37
C GLU A 24 -0.64 16.52 38.51
N HIS A 25 0.65 16.33 38.81
CA HIS A 25 1.72 16.64 37.88
C HIS A 25 1.50 15.76 36.64
N SER A 26 0.83 16.30 35.62
CA SER A 26 0.93 15.84 34.24
C SER A 26 2.38 16.02 33.81
N ALA A 27 3.23 15.05 34.17
CA ALA A 27 4.58 14.97 33.66
C ALA A 27 4.48 14.86 32.13
N ASN A 28 5.00 15.86 31.42
CA ASN A 28 5.19 15.75 29.98
C ASN A 28 5.91 14.42 29.71
N PRO A 29 5.36 13.52 28.87
CA PRO A 29 6.02 12.27 28.57
C PRO A 29 7.43 12.56 28.06
N HIS A 30 8.42 11.88 28.63
CA HIS A 30 9.80 11.99 28.17
C HIS A 30 9.89 11.36 26.78
N TRP A 31 9.86 12.19 25.73
CA TRP A 31 9.96 11.74 24.35
C TRP A 31 11.38 11.34 23.97
N ILE A 32 11.50 10.18 23.32
CA ILE A 32 12.71 9.66 22.69
C ILE A 32 12.52 9.74 21.18
N THR A 33 13.38 10.49 20.51
CA THR A 33 13.46 10.51 19.05
C THR A 33 14.38 9.39 18.57
N THR A 34 13.82 8.48 17.78
CA THR A 34 14.55 7.34 17.19
C THR A 34 14.78 7.62 15.70
N PRO A 35 16.04 7.51 15.20
CA PRO A 35 16.31 7.60 13.77
C PRO A 35 15.59 6.50 12.99
N ILE A 36 14.97 6.87 11.86
CA ILE A 36 14.30 5.91 10.98
C ILE A 36 15.35 5.30 10.05
N THR A 37 15.64 4.02 10.24
CA THR A 37 16.61 3.25 9.44
C THR A 37 15.92 2.12 8.67
N ALA A 38 16.63 1.52 7.73
CA ALA A 38 16.12 0.37 6.98
C ALA A 38 15.75 -0.83 7.88
N GLU A 39 16.37 -0.97 9.06
CA GLU A 39 16.06 -2.03 10.02
C GLU A 39 14.65 -1.92 10.61
N LEU A 40 14.11 -0.69 10.66
CA LEU A 40 12.76 -0.41 11.14
C LEU A 40 11.71 -0.48 10.02
N LEU A 41 12.10 -0.63 8.75
CA LEU A 41 11.18 -0.64 7.62
C LEU A 41 11.04 -2.05 7.04
N ARG A 42 9.84 -2.36 6.55
CA ARG A 42 9.53 -3.55 5.77
C ARG A 42 8.78 -3.13 4.50
N GLY A 43 9.06 -3.80 3.38
CA GLY A 43 8.38 -3.58 2.10
C GLY A 43 9.01 -2.53 1.17
N ALA A 44 9.97 -1.73 1.65
CA ALA A 44 10.75 -0.81 0.80
C ALA A 44 12.01 -1.49 0.25
N LEU A 45 12.38 -1.19 -0.99
CA LEU A 45 13.58 -1.73 -1.65
C LEU A 45 14.79 -0.80 -1.49
N GLU A 46 14.54 0.49 -1.27
CA GLU A 46 15.57 1.49 -1.02
C GLU A 46 15.03 2.54 -0.05
N LEU A 47 15.93 3.13 0.74
CA LEU A 47 15.63 4.23 1.65
C LEU A 47 16.53 5.41 1.29
N GLU A 48 15.97 6.38 0.57
CA GLU A 48 16.67 7.58 0.14
C GLU A 48 16.74 8.58 1.31
N ARG A 49 17.88 9.24 1.49
CA ARG A 49 18.00 10.37 2.42
C ARG A 49 17.64 11.65 1.69
N THR A 50 16.66 12.37 2.20
CA THR A 50 16.19 13.66 1.65
C THR A 50 16.69 14.81 2.53
N GLU A 51 16.34 16.04 2.15
CA GLU A 51 16.62 17.21 3.00
C GLU A 51 15.81 17.22 4.29
N HIS A 52 14.66 16.54 4.32
CA HIS A 52 13.74 16.51 5.45
C HIS A 52 13.89 15.26 6.32
N GLY A 53 14.23 14.12 5.73
CA GLY A 53 14.32 12.84 6.43
C GLY A 53 14.68 11.70 5.51
N VAL A 54 13.81 10.69 5.45
CA VAL A 54 13.99 9.54 4.56
C VAL A 54 12.76 9.24 3.72
N LEU A 55 12.97 8.88 2.45
CA LEU A 55 11.92 8.48 1.51
C LEU A 55 12.06 7.00 1.17
N PRO A 56 11.09 6.15 1.57
CA PRO A 56 11.06 4.76 1.14
C PRO A 56 10.67 4.65 -0.34
N HIS A 57 11.49 3.97 -1.13
CA HIS A 57 11.22 3.64 -2.53
C HIS A 57 10.87 2.17 -2.70
N ARG A 58 9.88 1.90 -3.56
CA ARG A 58 9.51 0.52 -3.94
C ARG A 58 10.27 0.04 -5.16
N LEU A 59 11.01 0.90 -5.86
CA LEU A 59 11.98 0.49 -6.88
C LEU A 59 13.40 0.97 -6.53
N PRO A 60 14.44 0.17 -6.83
CA PRO A 60 15.82 0.60 -6.58
C PRO A 60 16.23 1.74 -7.54
N ALA A 61 17.14 2.62 -7.11
CA ALA A 61 17.62 3.77 -7.88
C ALA A 61 18.01 3.44 -9.33
N ARG A 62 18.67 2.30 -9.55
CA ARG A 62 19.04 1.85 -10.91
C ARG A 62 17.84 1.59 -11.82
N ALA A 63 16.69 1.18 -11.28
CA ALA A 63 15.46 0.97 -12.03
C ALA A 63 14.80 2.32 -12.30
N ARG A 64 14.73 3.19 -11.28
CA ARG A 64 14.23 4.58 -11.42
C ARG A 64 15.00 5.35 -12.50
N ALA A 65 16.32 5.20 -12.57
CA ALA A 65 17.17 5.84 -13.58
C ALA A 65 16.90 5.41 -15.04
N GLN A 66 16.17 4.30 -15.27
CA GLN A 66 15.85 3.80 -16.61
C GLN A 66 14.51 4.29 -17.15
N CYS A 67 13.71 5.00 -16.34
CA CYS A 67 12.38 5.47 -16.73
C CYS A 67 12.16 6.90 -16.25
N THR A 68 11.98 7.82 -17.19
CA THR A 68 11.69 9.23 -16.91
C THR A 68 10.19 9.53 -16.88
N ASP A 69 9.34 8.50 -16.84
CA ASP A 69 7.88 8.66 -16.76
C ASP A 69 7.48 9.26 -15.39
N PRO A 70 6.88 10.47 -15.35
CA PRO A 70 6.43 11.08 -14.11
C PRO A 70 5.38 10.22 -13.37
N GLN A 71 4.58 9.44 -14.08
CA GLN A 71 3.59 8.57 -13.46
C GLN A 71 4.27 7.48 -12.64
N LEU A 72 5.28 6.79 -13.19
CA LEU A 72 6.04 5.79 -12.45
C LEU A 72 6.78 6.42 -11.26
N ALA A 73 7.44 7.56 -11.45
CA ALA A 73 8.22 8.23 -10.39
C ALA A 73 7.38 8.55 -9.14
N VAL A 74 6.13 8.97 -9.35
CA VAL A 74 5.22 9.20 -8.21
C VAL A 74 4.75 7.89 -7.61
N VAL A 75 4.31 6.94 -8.43
CA VAL A 75 3.70 5.71 -7.93
C VAL A 75 4.70 4.84 -7.17
N GLU A 76 5.95 4.75 -7.63
CA GLU A 76 6.95 3.94 -6.94
C GLU A 76 7.37 4.53 -5.57
N SER A 77 7.29 5.86 -5.41
CA SER A 77 7.57 6.56 -4.15
C SER A 77 6.38 6.59 -3.17
N GLN A 78 5.20 6.17 -3.60
CA GLN A 78 4.07 5.93 -2.71
C GLN A 78 4.27 4.61 -1.95
N PRO A 79 4.22 4.59 -0.61
CA PRO A 79 4.66 3.47 0.23
C PRO A 79 3.61 2.35 0.36
N SER A 80 2.92 1.98 -0.73
CA SER A 80 1.95 0.88 -0.72
C SER A 80 2.59 -0.44 -0.25
N GLY A 81 2.07 -0.99 0.85
CA GLY A 81 2.60 -2.19 1.50
C GLY A 81 3.84 -1.99 2.39
N VAL A 82 4.36 -0.76 2.46
CA VAL A 82 5.50 -0.39 3.31
C VAL A 82 5.02 -0.05 4.72
N ARG A 83 5.80 -0.45 5.72
CA ARG A 83 5.45 -0.28 7.12
C ARG A 83 6.69 -0.14 8.00
N LEU A 84 6.57 0.68 9.05
CA LEU A 84 7.52 0.68 10.16
C LEU A 84 7.20 -0.52 11.07
N VAL A 85 8.20 -1.26 11.53
CA VAL A 85 8.04 -2.42 12.42
C VAL A 85 9.10 -2.39 13.51
N PHE A 86 8.65 -2.33 14.77
CA PHE A 86 9.55 -2.24 15.92
C PHE A 86 8.95 -2.83 17.19
N ARG A 87 9.81 -3.11 18.17
CA ARG A 87 9.42 -3.47 19.53
C ARG A 87 9.58 -2.27 20.44
N THR A 88 8.61 -2.10 21.34
CA THR A 88 8.67 -1.05 22.36
C THR A 88 7.76 -1.38 23.53
N ARG A 89 7.97 -0.67 24.64
CA ARG A 89 7.02 -0.58 25.77
C ARG A 89 6.16 0.67 25.72
N ALA A 90 6.37 1.53 24.72
CA ALA A 90 5.76 2.85 24.60
C ALA A 90 4.24 2.81 24.71
N THR A 91 3.66 3.79 25.41
CA THR A 91 2.21 4.01 25.46
C THR A 91 1.76 5.13 24.53
N ALA A 92 2.72 5.90 24.00
CA ALA A 92 2.52 6.92 22.98
C ALA A 92 3.59 6.82 21.88
N VAL A 93 3.15 6.94 20.63
CA VAL A 93 4.00 6.93 19.44
C VAL A 93 3.56 8.08 18.54
N GLU A 94 4.52 8.89 18.11
CA GLU A 94 4.36 9.96 17.13
C GLU A 94 5.28 9.69 15.94
N LEU A 95 4.77 9.90 14.73
CA LEU A 95 5.55 9.87 13.49
C LEU A 95 5.37 11.19 12.77
N ASP A 96 6.47 11.92 12.64
CA ASP A 96 6.53 13.13 11.83
C ASP A 96 6.76 12.72 10.36
N ALA A 97 5.92 13.25 9.47
CA ALA A 97 5.96 12.94 8.05
C ALA A 97 5.68 14.18 7.19
N LEU A 98 6.28 14.21 6.00
CA LEU A 98 5.93 15.14 4.95
C LEU A 98 5.29 14.35 3.81
N ARG A 99 3.97 14.46 3.70
CA ARG A 99 3.22 13.81 2.62
C ARG A 99 3.20 14.68 1.37
N THR A 100 3.14 14.05 0.21
CA THR A 100 2.80 14.70 -1.07
C THR A 100 1.53 14.06 -1.64
N LYS A 101 0.46 14.84 -1.67
CA LYS A 101 -0.89 14.41 -2.11
C LYS A 101 -1.20 14.89 -3.52
N ARG A 102 -1.95 14.09 -4.28
CA ARG A 102 -2.50 14.50 -5.59
C ARG A 102 -3.87 15.16 -5.45
N ALA A 103 -4.06 16.27 -6.15
CA ALA A 103 -5.34 16.92 -6.38
C ALA A 103 -5.60 17.05 -7.88
N TYR A 104 -6.86 17.13 -8.28
CA TYR A 104 -7.26 17.31 -9.68
C TYR A 104 -8.06 18.59 -9.84
N VAL A 105 -7.77 19.37 -10.89
CA VAL A 105 -8.53 20.58 -11.20
C VAL A 105 -9.99 20.21 -11.50
N GLY A 106 -10.93 20.86 -10.82
CA GLY A 106 -12.36 20.64 -11.01
C GLY A 106 -12.94 19.41 -10.27
N ALA A 107 -12.12 18.67 -9.51
CA ALA A 107 -12.57 17.59 -8.65
C ALA A 107 -12.58 18.02 -7.17
N PRO A 108 -13.43 17.42 -6.32
CA PRO A 108 -13.30 17.57 -4.89
C PRO A 108 -11.95 17.02 -4.38
N PRO A 109 -11.48 17.48 -3.20
CA PRO A 109 -10.28 16.94 -2.59
C PRO A 109 -10.38 15.43 -2.41
N ARG A 110 -9.32 14.72 -2.80
CA ARG A 110 -9.18 13.28 -2.51
C ARG A 110 -9.17 13.06 -0.99
N PRO A 111 -9.55 11.88 -0.49
CA PRO A 111 -9.33 11.52 0.92
C PRO A 111 -7.86 11.63 1.30
N ASP A 112 -7.58 11.91 2.57
CA ASP A 112 -6.22 11.87 3.10
C ASP A 112 -5.72 10.42 3.19
N GLY A 113 -4.40 10.26 3.03
CA GLY A 113 -3.70 9.03 3.30
C GLY A 113 -3.84 8.60 4.77
N LEU A 114 -4.18 7.33 4.98
CA LEU A 114 -4.32 6.75 6.30
C LEU A 114 -3.06 5.99 6.72
N TYR A 115 -2.73 6.12 8.00
CA TYR A 115 -1.74 5.33 8.71
C TYR A 115 -2.50 4.35 9.60
N ASP A 116 -2.30 3.06 9.36
CA ASP A 116 -2.87 2.00 10.20
C ASP A 116 -1.85 1.58 11.26
N LEU A 117 -2.26 1.63 12.52
CA LEU A 117 -1.45 1.14 13.64
C LEU A 117 -1.88 -0.27 14.02
N LEU A 118 -0.96 -1.22 13.91
CA LEU A 118 -1.11 -2.57 14.42
C LEU A 118 -0.29 -2.75 15.69
N VAL A 119 -0.91 -3.37 16.70
CA VAL A 119 -0.22 -3.86 17.91
C VAL A 119 -0.34 -5.38 17.92
N ASP A 120 0.81 -6.06 17.90
CA ASP A 120 0.92 -7.52 17.85
C ASP A 120 0.04 -8.15 16.75
N GLY A 121 0.05 -7.51 15.57
CA GLY A 121 -0.69 -7.96 14.37
C GLY A 121 -2.17 -7.58 14.33
N ARG A 122 -2.69 -6.88 15.35
CA ARG A 122 -4.09 -6.43 15.39
C ARG A 122 -4.20 -4.95 15.12
N LEU A 123 -5.07 -4.55 14.19
CA LEU A 123 -5.36 -3.14 13.93
C LEU A 123 -5.99 -2.52 15.18
N THR A 124 -5.35 -1.50 15.74
CA THR A 124 -5.78 -0.82 16.97
C THR A 124 -6.20 0.63 16.77
N ALA A 125 -5.64 1.31 15.77
CA ALA A 125 -5.95 2.71 15.50
C ALA A 125 -5.69 3.06 14.03
N ARG A 126 -6.34 4.14 13.58
CA ARG A 126 -6.09 4.78 12.29
C ARG A 126 -6.00 6.28 12.48
N ALA A 127 -5.12 6.92 11.74
CA ALA A 127 -5.00 8.38 11.72
C ALA A 127 -4.42 8.86 10.38
N SER A 128 -4.47 10.16 10.13
CA SER A 128 -3.91 10.80 8.94
C SER A 128 -3.01 11.97 9.34
N VAL A 129 -2.19 12.41 8.40
CA VAL A 129 -1.41 13.65 8.53
C VAL A 129 -2.19 14.76 7.81
N PRO A 130 -2.57 15.87 8.50
CA PRO A 130 -3.51 16.84 7.95
C PRO A 130 -2.91 17.74 6.84
N ASP A 131 -1.63 18.06 6.93
CA ASP A 131 -0.95 18.99 6.01
C ASP A 131 0.13 18.30 5.18
N GLY A 132 0.76 19.03 4.27
CA GLY A 132 1.86 18.55 3.44
C GLY A 132 1.86 19.16 2.05
N ASN A 133 2.73 18.63 1.19
CA ASN A 133 2.83 19.03 -0.20
C ASN A 133 1.59 18.60 -0.99
N THR A 134 1.22 19.38 -1.99
CA THR A 134 0.16 19.03 -2.94
C THR A 134 0.66 19.17 -4.38
N ILE A 135 0.40 18.17 -5.21
CA ILE A 135 0.55 18.24 -6.66
C ILE A 135 -0.85 18.33 -7.27
N THR A 136 -1.17 19.47 -7.86
CA THR A 136 -2.45 19.70 -8.56
C THR A 136 -2.27 19.40 -10.04
N LEU A 137 -3.00 18.42 -10.56
CA LEU A 137 -2.95 18.01 -11.96
C LEU A 137 -4.21 18.48 -12.71
N ASP A 138 -4.00 19.19 -13.80
CA ASP A 138 -5.03 19.43 -14.79
C ASP A 138 -5.02 18.28 -15.80
N MET A 139 -6.00 17.39 -15.69
CA MET A 139 -6.12 16.21 -16.54
C MET A 139 -6.49 16.56 -18.00
N THR A 140 -6.92 17.79 -18.27
CA THR A 140 -7.27 18.26 -19.61
C THR A 140 -6.05 18.81 -20.34
N THR A 141 -5.21 19.58 -19.64
CA THR A 141 -4.03 20.23 -20.22
C THR A 141 -2.72 19.46 -19.97
N GLY A 142 -2.74 18.49 -19.06
CA GLY A 142 -1.56 17.76 -18.59
C GLY A 142 -0.62 18.59 -17.71
N GLN A 143 -1.01 19.82 -17.34
CA GLN A 143 -0.19 20.70 -16.49
C GLN A 143 -0.25 20.25 -15.03
N SER A 144 0.89 20.31 -14.35
CA SER A 144 0.99 20.03 -12.91
C SER A 144 1.57 21.22 -12.16
N GLU A 145 0.96 21.58 -11.04
CA GLU A 145 1.47 22.59 -10.11
C GLU A 145 1.84 21.92 -8.78
N HIS A 146 3.07 22.13 -8.32
CA HIS A 146 3.53 21.70 -7.00
C HIS A 146 3.41 22.84 -6.00
N ARG A 147 2.71 22.59 -4.88
CA ARG A 147 2.57 23.51 -3.76
C ARG A 147 3.16 22.88 -2.50
N PRO A 148 4.28 23.41 -1.98
CA PRO A 148 4.86 22.95 -0.73
C PRO A 148 3.94 23.21 0.47
N GLY A 149 3.99 22.34 1.46
CA GLY A 149 3.30 22.51 2.75
C GLY A 149 4.17 22.06 3.92
N PRO A 150 3.78 22.40 5.16
CA PRO A 150 4.54 21.98 6.34
C PRO A 150 4.43 20.46 6.55
N PRO A 151 5.43 19.83 7.19
CA PRO A 151 5.27 18.47 7.70
C PRO A 151 4.21 18.44 8.80
N GLY A 152 3.63 17.26 9.04
CA GLY A 152 2.72 17.04 10.14
C GLY A 152 3.05 15.78 10.93
N THR A 153 2.33 15.57 12.02
CA THR A 153 2.55 14.45 12.95
C THR A 153 1.30 13.59 12.99
N VAL A 154 1.49 12.28 12.84
CA VAL A 154 0.47 11.30 13.23
C VAL A 154 0.80 10.80 14.64
N ALA A 155 -0.19 10.84 15.54
CA ALA A 155 -0.02 10.50 16.95
C ALA A 155 -0.96 9.35 17.35
N PHE A 156 -0.41 8.35 18.02
CA PHE A 156 -1.12 7.24 18.60
C PHE A 156 -0.83 7.18 20.09
N THR A 157 -1.84 7.41 20.92
CA THR A 157 -1.73 7.41 22.39
C THR A 157 -2.63 6.34 23.00
N GLY A 158 -2.42 6.02 24.28
CA GLY A 158 -3.22 5.01 24.98
C GLY A 158 -2.90 3.58 24.54
N LEU A 159 -1.69 3.32 24.03
CA LEU A 159 -1.28 1.96 23.68
C LEU A 159 -1.09 1.10 24.94
N PRO A 160 -1.35 -0.22 24.87
CA PRO A 160 -1.19 -1.10 26.03
C PRO A 160 0.22 -1.02 26.61
N ALA A 161 0.36 -0.88 27.93
CA ALA A 161 1.67 -0.92 28.57
C ALA A 161 2.33 -2.31 28.43
N GLY A 162 3.67 -2.35 28.40
CA GLY A 162 4.43 -3.60 28.28
C GLY A 162 4.99 -3.88 26.88
N PRO A 163 5.84 -4.92 26.73
CA PRO A 163 6.51 -5.22 25.47
C PRO A 163 5.51 -5.65 24.42
N LYS A 164 5.58 -5.03 23.26
CA LYS A 164 4.73 -5.31 22.10
C LYS A 164 5.49 -5.07 20.81
N THR A 165 5.04 -5.67 19.73
CA THR A 165 5.43 -5.27 18.38
C THR A 165 4.41 -4.25 17.86
N VAL A 166 4.91 -3.11 17.39
CA VAL A 166 4.14 -2.07 16.73
C VAL A 166 4.46 -2.12 15.24
N GLU A 167 3.42 -2.09 14.41
CA GLU A 167 3.53 -1.81 12.98
C GLU A 167 2.76 -0.53 12.64
N ILE A 168 3.38 0.38 11.88
CA ILE A 168 2.70 1.54 11.30
C ILE A 168 2.74 1.36 9.79
N TRP A 169 1.60 0.96 9.22
CA TRP A 169 1.44 0.82 7.77
C TRP A 169 1.23 2.20 7.14
N LEU A 170 2.04 2.51 6.14
CA LEU A 170 2.09 3.82 5.53
C LEU A 170 1.02 3.98 4.43
N PRO A 171 0.56 5.22 4.16
CA PRO A 171 -0.49 5.45 3.17
C PRO A 171 -0.11 4.98 1.77
N HIS A 172 -0.92 4.12 1.15
CA HIS A 172 -0.66 3.63 -0.19
C HIS A 172 -0.84 4.71 -1.27
N ASN A 173 -1.55 5.80 -0.99
CA ASN A 173 -2.05 6.76 -1.98
C ASN A 173 -1.34 8.13 -1.97
N GLU A 174 -0.29 8.29 -1.17
CA GLU A 174 0.47 9.54 -1.00
C GLU A 174 1.97 9.24 -0.87
N THR A 175 2.82 10.00 -1.55
CA THR A 175 4.27 9.90 -1.30
C THR A 175 4.54 10.39 0.11
N THR A 176 5.31 9.65 0.91
CA THR A 176 5.49 9.95 2.34
C THR A 176 6.97 9.95 2.70
N GLU A 177 7.53 11.13 2.94
CA GLU A 177 8.83 11.26 3.60
C GLU A 177 8.66 11.11 5.12
N LEU A 178 9.51 10.31 5.74
CA LEU A 178 9.51 10.03 7.17
C LEU A 178 10.59 10.86 7.85
N LEU A 179 10.21 11.71 8.80
CA LEU A 179 11.11 12.71 9.40
C LEU A 179 11.64 12.23 10.76
N ALA A 180 10.75 11.84 11.67
CA ALA A 180 11.13 11.41 13.01
C ALA A 180 10.12 10.46 13.63
N LEU A 181 10.61 9.40 14.29
CA LEU A 181 9.81 8.51 15.13
C LEU A 181 10.02 8.90 16.59
N ARG A 182 8.97 9.36 17.28
CA ARG A 182 9.01 9.81 18.67
C ARG A 182 8.17 8.86 19.54
N THR A 183 8.73 8.41 20.65
CA THR A 183 8.08 7.45 21.56
C THR A 183 8.39 7.78 23.02
N ASP A 184 7.48 7.43 23.94
CA ASP A 184 7.70 7.62 25.38
C ASP A 184 8.47 6.47 26.06
N ALA A 185 8.92 5.48 25.28
CA ALA A 185 9.82 4.41 25.70
C ALA A 185 10.71 3.95 24.55
N PRO A 186 11.91 3.37 24.80
CA PRO A 186 12.85 2.98 23.76
C PRO A 186 12.25 2.07 22.67
N VAL A 187 12.79 2.23 21.46
CA VAL A 187 12.45 1.46 20.26
C VAL A 187 13.62 0.53 19.92
N GLU A 188 13.30 -0.73 19.64
CA GLU A 188 14.24 -1.72 19.12
C GLU A 188 13.71 -2.29 17.80
N PRO A 189 14.57 -2.58 16.81
CA PRO A 189 14.14 -3.30 15.61
C PRO A 189 13.40 -4.58 15.97
N ALA A 190 12.28 -4.85 15.30
CA ALA A 190 11.58 -6.11 15.52
C ALA A 190 12.42 -7.28 15.00
N PRO A 191 12.54 -8.39 15.74
CA PRO A 191 13.25 -9.57 15.28
C PRO A 191 12.56 -10.13 14.04
N ASP A 192 13.35 -10.73 13.16
CA ASP A 192 12.81 -11.54 12.08
C ASP A 192 12.00 -12.69 12.69
N ARG A 193 10.74 -12.80 12.29
CA ARG A 193 9.82 -13.84 12.77
C ARG A 193 9.94 -15.13 11.95
N GLY A 194 10.83 -15.18 10.96
CA GLY A 194 10.99 -16.30 10.04
C GLY A 194 9.80 -16.46 9.10
N ARG A 195 9.05 -15.38 8.85
CA ARG A 195 7.94 -15.39 7.90
C ARG A 195 8.49 -15.45 6.49
N ARG A 196 7.84 -16.23 5.63
CA ARG A 196 8.15 -16.21 4.19
C ARG A 196 7.88 -14.81 3.64
N VAL A 197 8.78 -14.31 2.81
CA VAL A 197 8.65 -13.04 2.08
C VAL A 197 7.92 -13.29 0.78
N TRP A 198 6.77 -12.64 0.62
CA TRP A 198 5.99 -12.63 -0.61
C TRP A 198 6.19 -11.32 -1.37
N LEU A 199 6.82 -11.40 -2.54
CA LEU A 199 6.95 -10.30 -3.48
C LEU A 199 5.82 -10.36 -4.51
N HIS A 200 4.99 -9.32 -4.53
CA HIS A 200 3.90 -9.17 -5.48
C HIS A 200 4.15 -8.02 -6.44
N HIS A 201 4.11 -8.26 -7.75
CA HIS A 201 4.07 -7.21 -8.78
C HIS A 201 2.69 -7.14 -9.41
N GLY A 202 2.19 -5.93 -9.65
CA GLY A 202 0.89 -5.73 -10.29
C GLY A 202 0.61 -4.27 -10.62
N SER A 203 -0.65 -3.98 -10.97
CA SER A 203 -1.11 -2.65 -11.41
C SER A 203 -1.66 -1.80 -10.25
N SER A 204 -2.50 -0.81 -10.57
CA SER A 204 -3.21 0.06 -9.62
C SER A 204 -4.11 -0.73 -8.67
N ILE A 205 -4.67 -1.84 -9.15
CA ILE A 205 -5.46 -2.77 -8.34
C ILE A 205 -4.58 -3.38 -7.23
N SER A 206 -3.34 -3.75 -7.54
CA SER A 206 -2.39 -4.26 -6.53
C SER A 206 -1.79 -3.17 -5.67
N HIS A 207 -1.71 -1.94 -6.21
CA HIS A 207 -1.27 -0.77 -5.47
C HIS A 207 -2.26 -0.38 -4.37
N GLY A 208 -3.56 -0.62 -4.56
CA GLY A 208 -4.61 -0.31 -3.58
C GLY A 208 -5.54 0.84 -3.97
N SER A 209 -5.65 1.18 -5.27
CA SER A 209 -6.63 2.17 -5.71
C SER A 209 -8.02 1.85 -5.15
N ASP A 210 -8.62 2.83 -4.48
CA ASP A 210 -9.96 2.76 -3.86
C ASP A 210 -10.12 1.76 -2.71
N ALA A 211 -9.02 1.23 -2.17
CA ALA A 211 -9.02 0.53 -0.90
C ALA A 211 -9.29 1.50 0.28
N ALA A 212 -9.92 0.99 1.34
CA ALA A 212 -10.26 1.79 2.53
C ALA A 212 -9.05 2.24 3.37
N GLY A 213 -7.93 1.51 3.32
CA GLY A 213 -6.74 1.78 4.13
C GLY A 213 -5.54 0.92 3.71
N PRO A 214 -4.33 1.21 4.20
CA PRO A 214 -3.12 0.52 3.78
C PRO A 214 -3.07 -0.96 4.19
N THR A 215 -3.73 -1.38 5.27
CA THR A 215 -3.84 -2.80 5.65
C THR A 215 -4.96 -3.54 4.90
N GLU A 216 -5.83 -2.79 4.21
CA GLU A 216 -7.01 -3.28 3.51
C GLU A 216 -6.81 -3.36 1.99
N ILE A 217 -5.66 -2.93 1.47
CA ILE A 217 -5.29 -3.26 0.08
C ILE A 217 -5.21 -4.78 -0.06
N TRP A 218 -5.70 -5.32 -1.17
CA TRP A 218 -5.89 -6.77 -1.30
C TRP A 218 -4.59 -7.58 -1.06
N PRO A 219 -3.37 -7.13 -1.47
CA PRO A 219 -2.16 -7.89 -1.16
C PRO A 219 -1.82 -7.86 0.33
N ALA A 220 -2.04 -6.74 1.03
CA ALA A 220 -1.79 -6.65 2.48
C ALA A 220 -2.78 -7.52 3.25
N HIS A 221 -4.05 -7.50 2.85
CA HIS A 221 -5.09 -8.34 3.43
C HIS A 221 -4.77 -9.84 3.24
N ALA A 222 -4.41 -10.24 2.02
CA ALA A 222 -4.01 -11.62 1.73
C ALA A 222 -2.76 -12.05 2.49
N ALA A 223 -1.75 -11.17 2.59
CA ALA A 223 -0.52 -11.45 3.34
C ALA A 223 -0.78 -11.64 4.83
N SER A 224 -1.69 -10.84 5.41
CA SER A 224 -2.13 -10.98 6.80
C SER A 224 -2.78 -12.34 7.05
N LEU A 225 -3.72 -12.75 6.19
CA LEU A 225 -4.38 -14.06 6.26
C LEU A 225 -3.39 -15.23 6.13
N ALA A 226 -2.40 -15.10 5.25
CA ALA A 226 -1.40 -16.13 4.98
C ALA A 226 -0.20 -16.12 5.95
N GLY A 227 -0.07 -15.12 6.81
CA GLY A 227 1.05 -14.98 7.75
C GLY A 227 2.40 -14.76 7.08
N VAL A 228 2.44 -14.09 5.92
CA VAL A 228 3.67 -13.81 5.14
C VAL A 228 4.03 -12.32 5.19
N ASP A 229 5.30 -12.00 4.94
CA ASP A 229 5.77 -10.63 4.85
C ASP A 229 5.68 -10.11 3.41
N LEU A 230 4.87 -9.07 3.20
CA LEU A 230 4.64 -8.49 1.88
C LEU A 230 5.73 -7.50 1.47
N ILE A 231 6.19 -7.65 0.23
CA ILE A 231 6.83 -6.62 -0.61
C ILE A 231 5.89 -6.34 -1.78
N ASN A 232 5.27 -5.16 -1.82
CA ASN A 232 4.28 -4.83 -2.85
C ASN A 232 4.87 -3.91 -3.93
N LEU A 233 5.12 -4.47 -5.11
CA LEU A 233 5.44 -3.77 -6.36
C LEU A 233 4.19 -3.56 -7.23
N GLY A 234 3.05 -3.23 -6.61
CA GLY A 234 1.88 -2.69 -7.29
C GLY A 234 2.19 -1.29 -7.85
N LEU A 235 2.36 -1.16 -9.16
CA LEU A 235 2.75 0.06 -9.85
C LEU A 235 1.57 0.56 -10.70
N GLY A 236 0.68 1.33 -10.06
CA GLY A 236 -0.50 1.94 -10.67
C GLY A 236 -0.24 2.68 -11.99
N GLY A 237 -0.78 2.14 -13.09
CA GLY A 237 -0.63 2.74 -14.42
C GLY A 237 0.71 2.44 -15.10
N SER A 238 1.63 1.73 -14.42
CA SER A 238 3.01 1.51 -14.86
C SER A 238 3.44 0.04 -14.80
N ALA A 239 2.51 -0.91 -14.65
CA ALA A 239 2.80 -2.34 -14.74
C ALA A 239 2.87 -2.79 -16.22
N LEU A 240 3.94 -2.40 -16.92
CA LEU A 240 4.04 -2.48 -18.39
C LEU A 240 5.01 -3.54 -18.93
N LEU A 241 5.34 -4.56 -18.12
CA LEU A 241 6.39 -5.55 -18.42
C LEU A 241 7.77 -4.93 -18.60
N ASP A 242 8.05 -3.86 -17.86
CA ASP A 242 9.32 -3.16 -17.94
C ASP A 242 10.49 -4.07 -17.54
N PRO A 243 11.54 -4.17 -18.37
CA PRO A 243 12.71 -4.99 -18.04
C PRO A 243 13.43 -4.54 -16.77
N PHE A 244 13.38 -3.26 -16.42
CA PHE A 244 13.97 -2.75 -15.18
C PHE A 244 13.21 -3.24 -13.94
N THR A 245 11.90 -3.44 -14.04
CA THR A 245 11.07 -4.02 -12.98
C THR A 245 11.36 -5.50 -12.84
N ALA A 246 11.49 -6.25 -13.94
CA ALA A 246 11.89 -7.65 -13.89
C ALA A 246 13.25 -7.84 -13.18
N ARG A 247 14.23 -6.97 -13.49
CA ARG A 247 15.54 -6.97 -12.80
C ARG A 247 15.45 -6.54 -11.34
N ALA A 248 14.52 -5.66 -10.98
CA ALA A 248 14.27 -5.31 -9.59
C ALA A 248 13.73 -6.54 -8.83
N ILE A 249 12.76 -7.26 -9.40
CA ILE A 249 12.23 -8.50 -8.82
C ILE A 249 13.36 -9.53 -8.69
N ARG A 250 14.12 -9.79 -9.76
CA ARG A 250 15.25 -10.74 -9.80
C ARG A 250 16.25 -10.57 -8.65
N ASP A 251 16.54 -9.32 -8.30
CA ASP A 251 17.58 -9.00 -7.31
C ASP A 251 16.99 -8.75 -5.90
N THR A 252 15.67 -8.85 -5.74
CA THR A 252 15.00 -8.69 -4.44
C THR A 252 14.77 -10.05 -3.79
N PRO A 253 15.34 -10.34 -2.61
CA PRO A 253 15.10 -11.60 -1.91
C PRO A 253 13.60 -11.84 -1.67
N ALA A 254 13.11 -13.00 -2.07
CA ALA A 254 11.72 -13.41 -1.92
C ALA A 254 11.61 -14.94 -1.87
N ASP A 255 10.78 -15.44 -0.95
CA ASP A 255 10.46 -16.86 -0.85
C ASP A 255 9.32 -17.25 -1.79
N LEU A 256 8.47 -16.28 -2.14
CA LEU A 256 7.29 -16.44 -2.99
C LEU A 256 7.17 -15.23 -3.91
N ILE A 257 6.92 -15.45 -5.20
CA ILE A 257 6.78 -14.35 -6.17
C ILE A 257 5.47 -14.50 -6.91
N SER A 258 4.73 -13.41 -7.05
CA SER A 258 3.59 -13.35 -7.96
C SER A 258 3.66 -12.13 -8.87
N VAL A 259 3.29 -12.31 -10.13
CA VAL A 259 3.27 -11.26 -11.15
C VAL A 259 1.88 -11.20 -11.78
N LYS A 260 1.15 -10.12 -11.52
CA LYS A 260 -0.15 -9.85 -12.12
C LYS A 260 0.02 -8.96 -13.35
N ILE A 261 -0.28 -9.49 -14.54
CA ILE A 261 0.04 -8.86 -15.83
C ILE A 261 -1.25 -8.57 -16.60
N GLY A 262 -1.42 -7.35 -17.11
CA GLY A 262 -2.36 -7.11 -18.23
C GLY A 262 -3.02 -5.75 -18.28
N ILE A 263 -3.76 -5.31 -17.25
CA ILE A 263 -4.64 -4.14 -17.36
C ILE A 263 -3.93 -2.88 -17.85
N ASN A 264 -2.71 -2.57 -17.38
CA ASN A 264 -2.00 -1.38 -17.84
C ASN A 264 -1.49 -1.51 -19.29
N LEU A 265 -1.20 -2.72 -19.78
CA LEU A 265 -0.84 -2.95 -21.18
C LEU A 265 -2.00 -2.61 -22.11
N VAL A 266 -3.23 -2.98 -21.72
CA VAL A 266 -4.45 -2.63 -22.45
C VAL A 266 -4.76 -1.15 -22.30
N ASN A 267 -4.74 -0.60 -21.08
CA ASN A 267 -5.08 0.80 -20.83
C ASN A 267 -4.24 1.78 -21.66
N HIS A 268 -2.97 1.44 -21.92
CA HIS A 268 -2.07 2.28 -22.72
C HIS A 268 -1.97 1.87 -24.19
N ASP A 269 -2.64 0.79 -24.60
CA ASP A 269 -2.50 0.19 -25.93
C ASP A 269 -1.02 -0.05 -26.33
N VAL A 270 -0.18 -0.37 -25.35
CA VAL A 270 1.29 -0.20 -25.45
C VAL A 270 1.95 -1.18 -26.43
N MET A 271 1.30 -2.30 -26.72
CA MET A 271 1.83 -3.35 -27.58
C MET A 271 0.74 -4.19 -28.25
N ARG A 272 1.16 -5.07 -29.16
CA ARG A 272 0.32 -6.06 -29.85
C ARG A 272 0.70 -7.47 -29.41
N LEU A 273 -0.18 -8.44 -29.64
CA LEU A 273 0.00 -9.85 -29.26
C LEU A 273 1.38 -10.41 -29.67
N ARG A 274 1.84 -10.07 -30.87
CA ARG A 274 3.16 -10.51 -31.37
C ARG A 274 4.35 -10.01 -30.53
N ALA A 275 4.23 -8.87 -29.86
CA ALA A 275 5.26 -8.37 -28.94
C ALA A 275 5.02 -8.85 -27.50
N PHE A 276 3.76 -9.04 -27.12
CA PHE A 276 3.36 -9.45 -25.77
C PHE A 276 3.95 -10.79 -25.34
N GLY A 277 3.79 -11.85 -26.14
CA GLY A 277 4.31 -13.18 -25.80
C GLY A 277 5.82 -13.16 -25.48
N PRO A 278 6.70 -12.70 -26.39
CA PRO A 278 8.13 -12.57 -26.13
C PRO A 278 8.47 -11.66 -24.93
N ALA A 279 7.71 -10.59 -24.70
CA ALA A 279 7.91 -9.71 -23.54
C ALA A 279 7.62 -10.44 -22.22
N VAL A 280 6.55 -11.23 -22.15
CA VAL A 280 6.24 -12.08 -20.99
C VAL A 280 7.35 -13.10 -20.78
N HIS A 281 7.80 -13.80 -21.83
CA HIS A 281 8.90 -14.75 -21.72
C HIS A 281 10.17 -14.09 -21.14
N GLY A 282 10.60 -12.97 -21.71
CA GLY A 282 11.79 -12.26 -21.21
C GLY A 282 11.64 -11.73 -19.79
N PHE A 283 10.44 -11.31 -19.38
CA PHE A 283 10.15 -10.90 -18.01
C PHE A 283 10.28 -12.07 -17.02
N LEU A 284 9.71 -13.24 -17.36
CA LEU A 284 9.80 -14.45 -16.55
C LEU A 284 11.23 -15.02 -16.50
N ASP A 285 11.94 -15.03 -17.63
CA ASP A 285 13.33 -15.48 -17.71
C ASP A 285 14.23 -14.61 -16.83
N THR A 286 14.05 -13.29 -16.89
CA THR A 286 14.81 -12.36 -16.04
C THR A 286 14.56 -12.62 -14.55
N ILE A 287 13.33 -12.95 -14.15
CA ILE A 287 13.04 -13.32 -12.75
C ILE A 287 13.75 -14.63 -12.39
N ARG A 288 13.68 -15.64 -13.28
CA ARG A 288 14.31 -16.95 -13.07
C ARG A 288 15.83 -16.92 -12.97
N ASP A 289 16.49 -15.95 -13.62
CA ASP A 289 17.93 -15.73 -13.46
C ASP A 289 18.34 -15.47 -11.99
N GLY A 290 17.46 -14.90 -11.18
CA GLY A 290 17.68 -14.65 -9.75
C GLY A 290 16.95 -15.63 -8.83
N HIS A 291 15.86 -16.23 -9.31
CA HIS A 291 14.97 -17.11 -8.56
C HIS A 291 14.72 -18.44 -9.30
N PRO A 292 15.73 -19.33 -9.41
CA PRO A 292 15.62 -20.52 -10.27
C PRO A 292 14.55 -21.52 -9.82
N THR A 293 14.23 -21.56 -8.52
CA THR A 293 13.29 -22.55 -7.93
C THR A 293 12.19 -21.94 -7.08
N THR A 294 12.22 -20.62 -6.82
CA THR A 294 11.19 -19.94 -6.03
C THR A 294 9.80 -20.12 -6.67
N PRO A 295 8.74 -20.46 -5.94
CA PRO A 295 7.39 -20.47 -6.49
C PRO A 295 7.05 -19.13 -7.17
N LEU A 296 6.72 -19.19 -8.46
CA LEU A 296 6.39 -18.03 -9.30
C LEU A 296 4.97 -18.19 -9.83
N LEU A 297 4.06 -17.35 -9.33
CA LEU A 297 2.66 -17.35 -9.71
C LEU A 297 2.37 -16.22 -10.70
N VAL A 298 2.05 -16.59 -11.94
CA VAL A 298 1.53 -15.64 -12.94
C VAL A 298 0.02 -15.51 -12.71
N VAL A 299 -0.44 -14.30 -12.44
CA VAL A 299 -1.84 -13.98 -12.22
C VAL A 299 -2.37 -13.22 -13.43
N SER A 300 -3.37 -13.76 -14.09
CA SER A 300 -3.99 -13.07 -15.22
C SER A 300 -4.91 -11.92 -14.74
N PRO A 301 -5.35 -10.99 -15.61
CA PRO A 301 -6.22 -9.90 -15.19
C PRO A 301 -7.53 -10.39 -14.57
N ILE A 302 -8.04 -9.62 -13.60
CA ILE A 302 -9.42 -9.78 -13.14
C ILE A 302 -10.37 -9.21 -14.21
N LEU A 303 -11.67 -9.48 -14.08
CA LEU A 303 -12.67 -8.84 -14.94
C LEU A 303 -12.60 -7.31 -14.81
N CYS A 304 -12.56 -6.61 -15.94
CA CYS A 304 -12.83 -5.19 -16.03
C CYS A 304 -13.68 -4.98 -17.28
N PRO A 305 -15.00 -4.71 -17.13
CA PRO A 305 -15.95 -4.75 -18.24
C PRO A 305 -15.57 -3.90 -19.44
N ILE A 306 -15.01 -2.70 -19.21
CA ILE A 306 -14.63 -1.77 -20.30
C ILE A 306 -13.50 -2.32 -21.19
N HIS A 307 -12.72 -3.29 -20.72
CA HIS A 307 -11.58 -3.86 -21.44
C HIS A 307 -11.66 -5.37 -21.65
N GLU A 308 -12.78 -6.00 -21.31
CA GLU A 308 -12.95 -7.44 -21.46
C GLU A 308 -12.81 -7.87 -22.92
N ASP A 309 -13.50 -7.15 -23.81
CA ASP A 309 -13.53 -7.38 -25.26
C ASP A 309 -13.18 -6.11 -26.08
N THR A 310 -12.84 -5.01 -25.41
CA THR A 310 -12.50 -3.73 -26.08
C THR A 310 -11.04 -3.38 -25.83
N PRO A 311 -10.22 -3.15 -26.87
CA PRO A 311 -8.85 -2.71 -26.69
C PRO A 311 -8.78 -1.28 -26.14
N GLY A 312 -7.60 -0.90 -25.66
CA GLY A 312 -7.35 0.48 -25.26
C GLY A 312 -7.13 1.45 -26.43
N PRO A 313 -6.70 2.69 -26.13
CA PRO A 313 -6.35 3.16 -24.78
C PRO A 313 -7.58 3.41 -23.89
N SER A 314 -7.40 3.51 -22.59
CA SER A 314 -8.40 4.07 -21.67
C SER A 314 -8.30 5.60 -21.64
N ALA A 315 -9.40 6.27 -21.40
CA ALA A 315 -9.42 7.70 -21.09
C ALA A 315 -10.28 7.97 -19.84
N PRO A 316 -9.93 9.01 -19.05
CA PRO A 316 -10.84 9.50 -18.01
C PRO A 316 -12.13 10.05 -18.63
N ASP A 317 -13.25 9.80 -17.97
CA ASP A 317 -14.53 10.45 -18.22
C ASP A 317 -14.78 11.48 -17.12
N PHE A 318 -14.84 12.75 -17.53
CA PHE A 318 -14.97 13.89 -16.63
C PHE A 318 -16.42 14.33 -16.41
N THR A 319 -17.40 13.63 -16.99
CA THR A 319 -18.81 14.02 -16.98
C THR A 319 -19.33 14.31 -15.57
N ASP A 320 -18.93 13.50 -14.59
CA ASP A 320 -19.33 13.61 -13.17
C ASP A 320 -18.17 14.05 -12.24
N LEU A 321 -17.08 14.61 -12.79
CA LEU A 321 -15.88 14.95 -12.00
C LEU A 321 -16.18 15.95 -10.87
N ALA A 322 -17.04 16.92 -11.15
CA ALA A 322 -17.46 17.94 -10.17
C ALA A 322 -18.22 17.34 -8.98
N GLU A 323 -18.83 16.16 -9.16
CA GLU A 323 -19.50 15.39 -8.10
C GLU A 323 -18.54 14.41 -7.40
N GLY A 324 -17.25 14.45 -7.74
CA GLY A 324 -16.22 13.56 -7.18
C GLY A 324 -16.15 12.18 -7.81
N ARG A 325 -16.87 11.96 -8.92
CA ARG A 325 -16.84 10.67 -9.64
C ARG A 325 -15.98 10.81 -10.88
N LEU A 326 -14.74 10.36 -10.80
CA LEU A 326 -13.90 10.11 -11.97
C LEU A 326 -14.16 8.68 -12.44
N ARG A 327 -14.64 8.52 -13.66
CA ARG A 327 -14.80 7.21 -14.30
C ARG A 327 -13.79 7.02 -15.42
N PHE A 328 -13.67 5.80 -15.93
CA PHE A 328 -12.83 5.48 -17.06
C PHE A 328 -13.63 4.81 -18.16
N ARG A 329 -13.23 5.05 -19.40
CA ARG A 329 -13.82 4.40 -20.58
C ARG A 329 -12.73 3.90 -21.51
N ALA A 330 -12.99 2.79 -22.18
CA ALA A 330 -12.19 2.36 -23.31
C ALA A 330 -12.47 3.28 -24.52
N MET A 331 -11.40 3.70 -25.20
CA MET A 331 -11.45 4.50 -26.41
C MET A 331 -11.26 3.65 -27.68
N GLY A 332 -10.91 2.38 -27.53
CA GLY A 332 -10.80 1.44 -28.62
C GLY A 332 -12.17 1.04 -29.19
N ASP A 333 -12.16 0.56 -30.42
CA ASP A 333 -13.34 0.01 -31.08
C ASP A 333 -13.41 -1.51 -30.81
N PRO A 334 -14.49 -2.03 -30.19
CA PRO A 334 -14.65 -3.47 -29.95
C PRO A 334 -14.76 -4.28 -31.25
N ASP A 335 -15.14 -3.64 -32.36
CA ASP A 335 -15.20 -4.25 -33.68
C ASP A 335 -13.89 -4.06 -34.48
N ASP A 336 -12.83 -3.53 -33.85
CA ASP A 336 -11.52 -3.37 -34.49
C ASP A 336 -10.92 -4.74 -34.87
N LEU A 337 -10.97 -5.07 -36.15
CA LEU A 337 -10.40 -6.29 -36.71
C LEU A 337 -8.87 -6.24 -36.90
N THR A 338 -8.20 -5.17 -36.46
CA THR A 338 -6.74 -5.05 -36.53
C THR A 338 -6.08 -6.22 -35.79
N PRO A 339 -5.28 -7.04 -36.48
CA PRO A 339 -4.71 -8.23 -35.86
C PRO A 339 -3.83 -7.92 -34.65
N GLY A 340 -4.00 -8.70 -33.59
CA GLY A 340 -3.13 -8.67 -32.41
C GLY A 340 -3.39 -7.51 -31.45
N ARG A 341 -4.54 -6.84 -31.52
CA ARG A 341 -5.03 -6.00 -30.42
C ARG A 341 -5.12 -6.82 -29.13
N LEU A 342 -4.77 -6.20 -28.01
CA LEU A 342 -4.86 -6.82 -26.69
C LEU A 342 -6.15 -6.37 -26.01
N THR A 343 -6.97 -7.34 -25.63
CA THR A 343 -8.04 -7.20 -24.64
C THR A 343 -7.66 -8.01 -23.40
N LEU A 344 -8.41 -7.87 -22.31
CA LEU A 344 -8.15 -8.70 -21.12
C LEU A 344 -8.39 -10.18 -21.40
N ARG A 345 -9.39 -10.53 -22.23
CA ARG A 345 -9.60 -11.91 -22.67
C ARG A 345 -8.38 -12.48 -23.38
N VAL A 346 -7.86 -11.78 -24.38
CA VAL A 346 -6.67 -12.20 -25.14
C VAL A 346 -5.46 -12.37 -24.21
N ILE A 347 -5.24 -11.43 -23.28
CA ILE A 347 -4.14 -11.53 -22.31
C ILE A 347 -4.31 -12.74 -21.39
N ARG A 348 -5.53 -13.00 -20.88
CA ARG A 348 -5.79 -14.17 -20.02
C ARG A 348 -5.47 -15.48 -20.76
N GLU A 349 -5.91 -15.61 -22.00
CA GLU A 349 -5.66 -16.80 -22.84
C GLU A 349 -4.17 -17.00 -23.11
N GLU A 350 -3.46 -15.94 -23.50
CA GLU A 350 -2.03 -16.02 -23.83
C GLU A 350 -1.18 -16.31 -22.58
N LEU A 351 -1.47 -15.69 -21.42
CA LEU A 351 -0.76 -15.99 -20.18
C LEU A 351 -0.95 -17.45 -19.74
N ALA A 352 -2.17 -17.97 -19.85
CA ALA A 352 -2.46 -19.37 -19.54
C ALA A 352 -1.70 -20.31 -20.47
N ALA A 353 -1.65 -20.02 -21.78
CA ALA A 353 -0.91 -20.80 -22.76
C ALA A 353 0.60 -20.79 -22.50
N ILE A 354 1.19 -19.62 -22.23
CA ILE A 354 2.62 -19.47 -21.92
C ILE A 354 2.99 -20.27 -20.67
N VAL A 355 2.21 -20.16 -19.59
CA VAL A 355 2.49 -20.90 -18.36
C VAL A 355 2.32 -22.40 -18.56
N ALA A 356 1.25 -22.83 -19.22
CA ALA A 356 1.03 -24.24 -19.52
C ALA A 356 2.20 -24.84 -20.30
N GLN A 357 2.68 -24.15 -21.34
CA GLN A 357 3.84 -24.57 -22.12
C GLN A 357 5.10 -24.67 -21.26
N ARG A 358 5.39 -23.65 -20.44
CA ARG A 358 6.63 -23.57 -19.65
C ARG A 358 6.62 -24.51 -18.44
N SER A 359 5.46 -24.82 -17.87
CA SER A 359 5.34 -25.63 -16.65
C SER A 359 5.88 -27.06 -16.78
N ALA A 360 6.03 -27.57 -18.01
CA ALA A 360 6.67 -28.85 -18.28
C ALA A 360 8.18 -28.86 -17.93
N GLU A 361 8.85 -27.71 -18.03
CA GLU A 361 10.28 -27.54 -17.75
C GLU A 361 10.54 -26.76 -16.45
N ASP A 362 9.54 -26.00 -15.98
CA ASP A 362 9.58 -25.20 -14.75
C ASP A 362 8.40 -25.58 -13.83
N PRO A 363 8.55 -26.60 -12.97
CA PRO A 363 7.47 -27.07 -12.10
C PRO A 363 7.10 -26.06 -10.99
N ALA A 364 7.89 -25.00 -10.79
CA ALA A 364 7.63 -23.94 -9.83
C ALA A 364 6.93 -22.73 -10.47
N LEU A 365 6.57 -22.80 -11.76
CA LEU A 365 5.78 -21.79 -12.45
C LEU A 365 4.31 -22.20 -12.45
N HIS A 366 3.47 -21.32 -11.90
CA HIS A 366 2.05 -21.57 -11.71
C HIS A 366 1.22 -20.47 -12.36
N HIS A 367 -0.02 -20.79 -12.71
CA HIS A 367 -1.00 -19.85 -13.24
C HIS A 367 -2.20 -19.75 -12.31
N LEU A 368 -2.66 -18.53 -12.04
CA LEU A 368 -3.94 -18.25 -11.41
C LEU A 368 -4.79 -17.37 -12.34
N ASP A 369 -5.96 -17.87 -12.72
CA ASP A 369 -6.91 -17.10 -13.50
C ASP A 369 -7.53 -15.98 -12.65
N GLY A 370 -7.31 -14.73 -13.05
CA GLY A 370 -7.83 -13.56 -12.36
C GLY A 370 -9.36 -13.52 -12.25
N LEU A 371 -10.08 -14.21 -13.15
CA LEU A 371 -11.54 -14.36 -13.02
C LEU A 371 -11.96 -15.16 -11.79
N SER A 372 -11.07 -15.98 -11.22
CA SER A 372 -11.31 -16.68 -9.95
C SER A 372 -11.20 -15.75 -8.74
N LEU A 373 -10.57 -14.58 -8.90
CA LEU A 373 -10.47 -13.55 -7.86
C LEU A 373 -11.65 -12.57 -7.94
N TYR A 374 -11.97 -12.11 -9.15
CA TYR A 374 -13.12 -11.25 -9.43
C TYR A 374 -13.58 -11.47 -10.87
N GLY A 375 -14.80 -12.00 -11.02
CA GLY A 375 -15.40 -12.39 -12.29
C GLY A 375 -16.80 -11.80 -12.50
N LYS A 376 -17.51 -12.30 -13.53
CA LYS A 376 -18.79 -11.73 -13.97
C LYS A 376 -19.86 -11.71 -12.89
N SER A 377 -20.02 -12.79 -12.13
CA SER A 377 -20.99 -12.86 -11.04
C SER A 377 -20.70 -11.85 -9.94
N ASP A 378 -19.42 -11.58 -9.67
CA ASP A 378 -19.04 -10.59 -8.66
C ASP A 378 -19.38 -9.18 -9.15
N ALA A 379 -19.08 -8.87 -10.42
CA ALA A 379 -19.38 -7.58 -11.03
C ALA A 379 -20.89 -7.23 -11.10
N GLU A 380 -21.76 -8.24 -11.08
CA GLU A 380 -23.22 -8.02 -10.97
C GLU A 380 -23.62 -7.50 -9.58
N THR A 381 -22.88 -7.87 -8.52
CA THR A 381 -23.17 -7.51 -7.12
C THR A 381 -22.27 -6.40 -6.57
N LEU A 382 -21.03 -6.32 -7.07
CA LEU A 382 -19.95 -5.43 -6.67
C LEU A 382 -19.34 -4.81 -7.94
N PRO A 383 -20.09 -3.95 -8.66
CA PRO A 383 -19.58 -3.31 -9.87
C PRO A 383 -18.40 -2.39 -9.53
N LEU A 384 -17.45 -2.26 -10.44
CA LEU A 384 -16.32 -1.35 -10.31
C LEU A 384 -16.84 0.11 -10.33
N PRO A 385 -16.69 0.91 -9.25
CA PRO A 385 -17.33 2.22 -9.13
C PRO A 385 -16.89 3.25 -10.19
N ASP A 386 -15.67 3.13 -10.69
CA ASP A 386 -15.11 3.98 -11.74
C ASP A 386 -14.94 3.24 -13.08
N ASP A 387 -15.57 2.06 -13.19
CA ASP A 387 -15.45 1.09 -14.28
C ASP A 387 -14.07 0.41 -14.44
N LEU A 388 -13.10 0.65 -13.54
CA LEU A 388 -11.72 0.17 -13.67
C LEU A 388 -11.13 -0.45 -12.39
N HIS A 389 -11.34 0.15 -11.23
CA HIS A 389 -10.74 -0.23 -9.96
C HIS A 389 -11.78 -0.87 -9.03
N PRO A 390 -11.38 -1.90 -8.25
CA PRO A 390 -12.22 -2.46 -7.21
C PRO A 390 -12.36 -1.48 -6.05
N ASP A 391 -13.55 -1.39 -5.46
CA ASP A 391 -13.76 -0.67 -4.21
C ASP A 391 -13.22 -1.44 -3.00
N ALA A 392 -13.40 -0.88 -1.80
CA ALA A 392 -12.94 -1.49 -0.55
C ALA A 392 -13.51 -2.90 -0.30
N GLU A 393 -14.79 -3.12 -0.60
CA GLU A 393 -15.41 -4.45 -0.41
C GLU A 393 -14.85 -5.46 -1.41
N THR A 394 -14.67 -5.06 -2.66
CA THR A 394 -14.10 -5.89 -3.71
C THR A 394 -12.63 -6.18 -3.45
N HIS A 395 -11.88 -5.23 -2.86
CA HIS A 395 -10.52 -5.45 -2.38
C HIS A 395 -10.44 -6.57 -1.34
N ARG A 396 -11.34 -6.57 -0.34
CA ARG A 396 -11.43 -7.64 0.66
C ARG A 396 -11.73 -8.98 -0.01
N LEU A 397 -12.71 -9.03 -0.90
CA LEU A 397 -13.08 -10.24 -1.65
C LEU A 397 -11.88 -10.83 -2.41
N ILE A 398 -11.16 -9.99 -3.15
CA ILE A 398 -9.97 -10.40 -3.91
C ILE A 398 -8.89 -10.92 -2.94
N GLY A 399 -8.66 -10.24 -1.82
CA GLY A 399 -7.65 -10.64 -0.83
C GLY A 399 -7.95 -11.99 -0.19
N GLU A 400 -9.19 -12.23 0.22
CA GLU A 400 -9.64 -13.50 0.79
C GLU A 400 -9.51 -14.66 -0.21
N ARG A 401 -9.96 -14.45 -1.44
CA ARG A 401 -9.85 -15.46 -2.50
C ARG A 401 -8.41 -15.72 -2.89
N PHE A 402 -7.57 -14.70 -2.97
CA PHE A 402 -6.15 -14.89 -3.25
C PHE A 402 -5.46 -15.67 -2.12
N ALA A 403 -5.70 -15.31 -0.86
CA ALA A 403 -5.16 -16.03 0.29
C ALA A 403 -5.50 -17.53 0.21
N LYS A 404 -6.78 -17.83 -0.04
CA LYS A 404 -7.28 -19.19 -0.22
C LYS A 404 -6.61 -19.92 -1.39
N LEU A 405 -6.65 -19.33 -2.58
CA LEU A 405 -6.21 -20.01 -3.81
C LEU A 405 -4.70 -20.13 -3.93
N ALA A 406 -3.93 -19.21 -3.34
CA ALA A 406 -2.48 -19.19 -3.47
C ALA A 406 -1.76 -19.87 -2.30
N PHE A 407 -2.24 -19.73 -1.06
CA PHE A 407 -1.47 -20.14 0.14
C PHE A 407 -2.00 -21.38 0.87
N GLU A 408 -3.22 -21.85 0.58
CA GLU A 408 -3.73 -23.12 1.14
C GLU A 408 -3.05 -24.35 0.48
N PRO A 409 -3.26 -25.59 0.98
CA PRO A 409 -2.48 -26.77 0.59
C PRO A 409 -2.44 -27.15 -0.91
N GLU A 410 -3.35 -26.63 -1.73
CA GLU A 410 -3.34 -26.83 -3.20
C GLU A 410 -2.85 -25.59 -3.98
N GLY A 411 -2.54 -24.50 -3.28
CA GLY A 411 -2.07 -23.27 -3.88
C GLY A 411 -0.59 -23.31 -4.24
N ALA A 412 -0.20 -22.45 -5.19
CA ALA A 412 1.19 -22.31 -5.65
C ALA A 412 2.19 -21.99 -4.52
N PHE A 413 1.72 -21.42 -3.41
CA PHE A 413 2.51 -21.01 -2.25
C PHE A 413 2.22 -21.86 -1.02
N ALA A 414 1.64 -23.05 -1.18
CA ALA A 414 1.39 -23.98 -0.10
C ALA A 414 2.65 -24.14 0.80
N PRO A 415 2.49 -24.25 2.13
CA PRO A 415 3.61 -24.54 3.02
C PRO A 415 4.25 -25.87 2.61
N THR A 416 5.55 -25.88 2.39
CA THR A 416 6.30 -27.14 2.31
C THR A 416 6.38 -27.75 3.71
N ALA A 417 6.59 -29.07 3.82
CA ALA A 417 6.64 -29.78 5.11
C ALA A 417 7.68 -29.22 6.12
N ASP A 418 8.64 -28.41 5.65
CA ASP A 418 9.67 -27.74 6.46
C ASP A 418 9.32 -26.27 6.82
N SER A 419 8.13 -25.78 6.47
CA SER A 419 7.72 -24.40 6.80
C SER A 419 7.36 -24.27 8.28
N PRO A 420 7.90 -23.29 9.03
CA PRO A 420 7.52 -23.07 10.41
C PRO A 420 6.02 -22.72 10.48
N HIS A 421 5.26 -23.47 11.26
CA HIS A 421 3.86 -23.15 11.55
C HIS A 421 3.77 -21.78 12.25
N PRO A 422 2.93 -20.84 11.78
CA PRO A 422 2.65 -19.65 12.56
C PRO A 422 1.93 -20.07 13.85
N ALA A 423 2.52 -19.77 15.00
CA ALA A 423 1.83 -19.86 16.28
C ALA A 423 0.69 -18.83 16.26
N GLY A 424 -0.54 -19.29 16.46
CA GLY A 424 -1.77 -18.51 16.41
C GLY A 424 -2.01 -17.59 17.60
#